data_AF-A0A535TGX8-F1
#
_entry.id   AF-A0A535TGX8-F1
#
_cell.length_a   1.000
_cell.length_b   1.000
_cell.length_c   1.000
_cell.angle_alpha   90.00
_cell.angle_beta   90.00
_cell.angle_gamma   90.00
#
_symmetry.space_group_name_H-M   'P 1'
#
loop_
_entity.id
_entity.type
_entity.pdbx_description
1 polymer ?
#
loop_
_entity_poly.entity_id
_entity_poly.type
_entity_poly.pdbx_seq_one_letter_code
_entity_poly.pdbx_strand_id
1 'polypeptide(L)'
;SPTDPSRLYVSNAHGGTGNGSVSAFSVATGGSLTSIGGSPYADSQTAPCWVEVTHDGRWLFAVNTGSTTISSYAIQANGSLQLLGSTGFSSGPGIRPFDARLDPSGSTLYVVDAALNAVSAFAVSGGALSELPSSPFQLPVGATPFGIVAI
;
A
#
# COMPACT_ATOMS: atom_id res chain seq x y z
N SER A 1 -14.60 -3.39 11.28
CA SER A 1 -13.34 -3.36 10.52
C SER A 1 -12.20 -3.39 11.53
N PRO A 2 -11.12 -4.15 11.32
CA PRO A 2 -10.16 -4.40 12.39
C PRO A 2 -9.10 -3.27 12.50
N THR A 3 -9.32 -2.15 11.80
CA THR A 3 -8.60 -0.90 11.93
C THR A 3 -9.32 0.09 12.86
N ASP A 4 -8.54 0.83 13.65
CA ASP A 4 -9.03 1.87 14.57
C ASP A 4 -9.80 2.96 13.79
N PRO A 5 -11.12 3.13 14.03
CA PRO A 5 -11.95 4.07 13.27
C PRO A 5 -11.58 5.54 13.53
N SER A 6 -10.74 5.80 14.54
CA SER A 6 -10.22 7.13 14.83
C SER A 6 -8.97 7.48 14.00
N ARG A 7 -8.55 6.64 13.05
CA ARG A 7 -7.36 6.87 12.21
C ARG A 7 -7.69 6.85 10.73
N LEU A 8 -7.03 7.75 9.99
CA LEU A 8 -7.14 7.86 8.54
C LEU A 8 -5.75 8.08 7.95
N TYR A 9 -5.44 7.35 6.88
CA TYR A 9 -4.18 7.44 6.15
C TYR A 9 -4.43 7.76 4.67
N VAL A 10 -3.56 8.58 4.07
CA VAL A 10 -3.68 9.04 2.67
C VAL A 10 -2.33 8.95 1.97
N SER A 11 -2.24 8.24 0.84
CA SER A 11 -1.09 8.30 -0.05
C SER A 11 -0.99 9.66 -0.74
N ASN A 12 0.21 10.24 -0.79
CA ASN A 12 0.46 11.49 -1.49
C ASN A 12 1.51 11.29 -2.59
N ALA A 13 1.09 11.37 -3.86
CA ALA A 13 1.98 11.15 -4.99
C ALA A 13 3.04 12.26 -5.21
N HIS A 14 2.74 13.49 -4.75
CA HIS A 14 3.57 14.70 -4.83
C HIS A 14 4.21 15.07 -6.19
N GLY A 15 3.80 14.44 -7.30
CA GLY A 15 4.13 14.86 -8.66
C GLY A 15 5.61 14.83 -9.06
N GLY A 16 6.49 14.16 -8.29
CA GLY A 16 7.93 14.12 -8.55
C GLY A 16 8.62 12.90 -7.97
N THR A 17 9.78 12.55 -8.54
CA THR A 17 10.60 11.40 -8.12
C THR A 17 11.04 11.54 -6.67
N GLY A 18 10.83 10.49 -5.86
CA GLY A 18 11.29 10.44 -4.47
C GLY A 18 10.51 11.33 -3.50
N ASN A 19 9.41 11.93 -3.93
CA ASN A 19 8.57 12.80 -3.09
C ASN A 19 7.38 12.05 -2.45
N GLY A 20 7.30 10.73 -2.61
CA GLY A 20 6.25 9.90 -2.05
C GLY A 20 6.14 10.02 -0.53
N SER A 21 4.91 10.07 -0.04
CA SER A 21 4.63 10.10 1.39
C SER A 21 3.24 9.57 1.70
N VAL A 22 2.98 9.30 2.98
CA VAL A 22 1.65 8.99 3.52
C VAL A 22 1.30 9.99 4.62
N SER A 23 0.17 10.68 4.48
CA SER A 23 -0.40 11.51 5.55
C SER A 23 -1.15 10.65 6.55
N ALA A 24 -1.08 11.00 7.84
CA ALA A 24 -1.82 10.34 8.92
C ALA A 24 -2.65 11.37 9.71
N PHE A 25 -3.91 11.03 9.96
CA PHE A 25 -4.86 11.88 10.67
C PHE A 25 -5.59 11.11 11.77
N SER A 26 -5.86 11.78 12.89
CA SER A 26 -6.87 11.35 13.85
C SER A 26 -8.23 11.88 13.43
N VAL A 27 -9.27 11.07 13.57
CA VAL A 27 -10.65 11.38 13.21
C VAL A 27 -11.47 11.59 14.47
N ALA A 28 -11.95 12.82 14.68
CA ALA A 28 -12.81 13.15 15.81
C ALA A 28 -14.26 12.66 15.60
N THR A 29 -15.03 12.56 16.68
CA THR A 29 -16.48 12.33 16.61
C THR A 29 -17.14 13.49 15.85
N GLY A 30 -17.58 13.24 14.61
CA GLY A 30 -18.05 14.26 13.67
C GLY A 30 -17.21 14.40 12.39
N GLY A 31 -16.11 13.65 12.26
CA GLY A 31 -15.34 13.51 11.01
C GLY A 31 -14.25 14.57 10.81
N SER A 32 -14.02 15.46 11.78
CA SER A 32 -12.92 16.42 11.72
C SER A 32 -11.57 15.68 11.78
N LEU A 33 -10.63 16.08 10.93
CA LEU A 33 -9.30 15.48 10.81
C LEU A 33 -8.25 16.36 11.49
N THR A 34 -7.38 15.77 12.30
CA THR A 34 -6.19 16.43 12.86
C THR A 34 -4.94 15.63 12.51
N SER A 35 -3.90 16.30 12.01
CA SER A 35 -2.66 15.63 11.63
C SER A 35 -2.01 14.92 12.83
N ILE A 36 -1.56 13.68 12.62
CA ILE A 36 -0.85 12.92 13.64
C ILE A 36 0.65 13.17 13.48
N GLY A 37 1.28 13.72 14.53
CA GLY A 37 2.74 13.84 14.63
C GLY A 37 3.36 14.62 13.47
N GLY A 38 4.46 14.08 12.91
CA GLY A 38 5.22 14.69 11.82
C GLY A 38 4.63 14.48 10.42
N SER A 39 3.33 14.19 10.30
CA SER A 39 2.66 13.97 9.03
C SER A 39 2.91 15.13 8.04
N PRO A 40 3.20 14.85 6.75
CA PRO A 40 3.25 13.52 6.14
C PRO A 40 4.56 12.76 6.40
N TYR A 41 4.47 11.44 6.38
CA TYR A 41 5.61 10.53 6.56
C TYR A 41 6.15 10.11 5.19
N ALA A 42 7.41 10.45 4.89
CA ALA A 42 8.02 10.13 3.60
C ALA A 42 8.36 8.64 3.47
N ASP A 43 8.20 8.07 2.26
CA ASP A 43 8.83 6.80 1.87
C ASP A 43 9.98 6.98 0.86
N SER A 44 10.16 8.21 0.37
CA SER A 44 11.14 8.53 -0.67
C SER A 44 10.96 7.71 -1.96
N GLN A 45 9.74 7.24 -2.21
CA GLN A 45 9.36 6.54 -3.43
C GLN A 45 8.64 7.49 -4.41
N THR A 46 8.17 6.98 -5.54
CA THR A 46 7.57 7.81 -6.59
C THR A 46 6.14 7.40 -6.85
N ALA A 47 5.25 8.38 -6.84
CA ALA A 47 3.82 8.24 -7.11
C ALA A 47 3.14 7.08 -6.34
N PRO A 48 3.11 7.11 -4.99
CA PRO A 48 2.19 6.28 -4.22
C PRO A 48 0.73 6.56 -4.64
N CYS A 49 0.04 5.53 -5.09
CA CYS A 49 -1.34 5.61 -5.57
C CYS A 49 -2.36 4.93 -4.66
N TRP A 50 -1.89 4.03 -3.78
CA TRP A 50 -2.76 3.27 -2.90
C TRP A 50 -2.13 2.99 -1.54
N VAL A 51 -2.97 2.82 -0.52
CA VAL A 51 -2.57 2.36 0.80
C VAL A 51 -3.50 1.25 1.30
N GLU A 52 -2.93 0.28 2.00
CA GLU A 52 -3.64 -0.83 2.63
C GLU A 52 -3.11 -1.02 4.06
N VAL A 53 -4.01 -1.15 5.02
CA VAL A 53 -3.65 -1.39 6.43
C VAL A 53 -3.92 -2.85 6.77
N THR A 54 -2.95 -3.50 7.39
CA THR A 54 -3.09 -4.86 7.91
C THR A 54 -4.26 -4.99 8.89
N HIS A 55 -4.87 -6.18 8.91
CA HIS A 55 -6.06 -6.42 9.73
C HIS A 55 -5.79 -6.21 11.22
N ASP A 56 -4.59 -6.44 11.73
CA ASP A 56 -4.25 -6.15 13.14
C ASP A 56 -4.00 -4.65 13.42
N GLY A 57 -4.05 -3.79 12.40
CA GLY A 57 -3.84 -2.35 12.49
C GLY A 57 -2.38 -1.94 12.74
N ARG A 58 -1.41 -2.86 12.60
CA ARG A 58 0.00 -2.61 12.98
C ARG A 58 0.89 -2.17 11.83
N TRP A 59 0.50 -2.47 10.61
CA TRP A 59 1.30 -2.20 9.41
C TRP A 59 0.47 -1.53 8.32
N LEU A 60 1.11 -0.64 7.57
CA LEU A 60 0.56 0.01 6.39
C LEU A 60 1.48 -0.24 5.20
N PHE A 61 0.89 -0.64 4.07
CA PHE A 61 1.57 -0.79 2.79
C PHE A 61 1.15 0.34 1.85
N ALA A 62 2.11 1.00 1.20
CA ALA A 62 1.84 2.00 0.18
C ALA A 62 2.36 1.52 -1.18
N VAL A 63 1.48 1.43 -2.18
CA VAL A 63 1.83 0.99 -3.54
C VAL A 63 2.35 2.18 -4.33
N ASN A 64 3.64 2.15 -4.67
CA ASN A 64 4.34 3.20 -5.40
C ASN A 64 4.37 2.87 -6.89
N THR A 65 3.37 3.38 -7.60
CA THR A 65 3.19 3.11 -9.04
C THR A 65 4.36 3.60 -9.87
N GLY A 66 4.93 4.76 -9.53
CA GLY A 66 5.98 5.40 -10.32
C GLY A 66 7.36 4.77 -10.12
N SER A 67 7.66 4.24 -8.93
CA SER A 67 8.92 3.56 -8.64
C SER A 67 8.83 2.04 -8.72
N THR A 68 7.64 1.47 -8.98
CA THR A 68 7.40 0.02 -9.05
C THR A 68 7.83 -0.70 -7.77
N THR A 69 7.42 -0.17 -6.62
CA THR A 69 7.75 -0.71 -5.28
C THR A 69 6.54 -0.63 -4.35
N ILE A 70 6.59 -1.33 -3.23
CA ILE A 70 5.63 -1.22 -2.12
C ILE A 70 6.38 -0.76 -0.87
N SER A 71 6.06 0.41 -0.34
CA SER A 71 6.61 0.90 0.94
C SER A 71 5.89 0.20 2.10
N SER A 72 6.62 -0.16 3.15
CA SER A 72 6.04 -0.72 4.37
C SER A 72 6.30 0.21 5.56
N TYR A 73 5.25 0.49 6.33
CA TYR A 73 5.31 1.30 7.53
C TYR A 73 4.82 0.50 8.74
N ALA A 74 5.47 0.70 9.89
CA ALA A 74 4.88 0.37 11.19
C ALA A 74 3.95 1.49 11.63
N ILE A 75 2.75 1.12 12.07
CA ILE A 75 1.79 2.02 12.71
C ILE A 75 2.07 2.01 14.21
N GLN A 76 2.50 3.16 14.74
CA GLN A 76 2.77 3.33 16.15
C GLN A 76 1.48 3.41 16.98
N ALA A 77 1.61 3.28 18.30
CA ALA A 77 0.47 3.32 19.22
C ALA A 77 -0.34 4.62 19.12
N ASN A 78 0.28 5.75 18.76
CA ASN A 78 -0.40 7.04 18.55
C ASN A 78 -0.86 7.27 17.10
N GLY A 79 -0.68 6.30 16.21
CA GLY A 79 -1.04 6.37 14.79
C GLY A 79 0.02 6.99 13.87
N SER A 80 1.16 7.44 14.40
CA SER A 80 2.28 7.87 13.55
C SER A 80 2.86 6.70 12.78
N LEU A 81 3.50 6.99 11.65
CA LEU A 81 4.11 5.98 10.80
C LEU A 81 5.63 5.99 10.95
N GLN A 82 6.23 4.80 10.96
CA GLN A 82 7.66 4.60 10.84
C GLN A 82 7.94 3.78 9.59
N LEU A 83 8.70 4.33 8.63
CA LEU A 83 9.10 3.60 7.43
C LEU A 83 10.04 2.44 7.80
N LEU A 84 9.73 1.25 7.30
CA LEU A 84 10.53 0.03 7.48
C LEU A 84 11.41 -0.25 6.26
N GLY A 85 10.97 0.19 5.07
CA GLY A 85 11.65 -0.02 3.80
C GLY A 85 10.66 -0.15 2.66
N SER A 86 11.14 -0.61 1.50
CA SER A 86 10.30 -0.92 0.35
C SER A 86 10.67 -2.26 -0.27
N THR A 87 9.68 -2.90 -0.90
CA THR A 87 9.81 -4.17 -1.63
C THR A 87 9.58 -3.92 -3.12
N GLY A 88 10.46 -4.41 -3.98
CA GLY A 88 10.30 -4.32 -5.43
C GLY A 88 9.45 -5.46 -6.00
N PHE A 89 8.97 -5.28 -7.23
CA PHE A 89 8.32 -6.33 -7.99
C PHE A 89 9.36 -7.07 -8.86
N SER A 90 9.25 -8.39 -8.92
CA SER A 90 10.14 -9.28 -9.68
C SER A 90 10.01 -9.07 -11.19
N SER A 91 8.86 -8.59 -11.66
CA SER A 91 8.64 -8.14 -13.04
C SER A 91 9.55 -6.98 -13.46
N GLY A 92 10.17 -6.28 -12.51
CA GLY A 92 11.07 -5.17 -12.76
C GLY A 92 10.34 -3.86 -13.12
N PRO A 93 11.07 -2.87 -13.68
CA PRO A 93 10.51 -1.56 -14.00
C PRO A 93 9.54 -1.60 -15.19
N GLY A 94 8.69 -0.58 -15.31
CA GLY A 94 7.75 -0.43 -16.43
C GLY A 94 6.37 -1.07 -16.21
N ILE A 95 6.19 -1.75 -15.08
CA ILE A 95 4.87 -2.15 -14.59
C ILE A 95 4.10 -0.96 -14.01
N ARG A 96 2.78 -1.11 -13.83
CA ARG A 96 1.92 -0.07 -13.27
C ARG A 96 1.01 -0.63 -12.18
N PRO A 97 1.58 -0.98 -11.00
CA PRO A 97 0.80 -1.44 -9.86
C PRO A 97 -0.04 -0.26 -9.34
N PHE A 98 -1.34 -0.45 -9.15
CA PHE A 98 -2.25 0.67 -8.91
C PHE A 98 -3.11 0.54 -7.66
N ASP A 99 -3.72 -0.62 -7.44
CA ASP A 99 -4.60 -0.93 -6.31
C ASP A 99 -4.10 -2.22 -5.64
N ALA A 100 -4.31 -2.35 -4.33
CA ALA A 100 -3.95 -3.53 -3.58
C ALA A 100 -4.96 -3.84 -2.47
N ARG A 101 -5.11 -5.13 -2.17
CA ARG A 101 -5.93 -5.63 -1.06
C ARG A 101 -5.33 -6.85 -0.39
N LEU A 102 -5.45 -6.89 0.92
CA LEU A 102 -5.16 -8.09 1.69
C LEU A 102 -6.25 -9.14 1.47
N ASP A 103 -5.85 -10.40 1.44
CA ASP A 103 -6.79 -11.52 1.58
C ASP A 103 -7.43 -11.51 2.98
N PRO A 104 -8.57 -12.19 3.20
CA PRO A 104 -9.27 -12.16 4.49
C PRO A 104 -8.44 -12.61 5.68
N SER A 105 -7.44 -13.47 5.47
CA SER A 105 -6.53 -13.88 6.54
C SER A 105 -5.48 -12.83 6.87
N GLY A 106 -5.23 -11.87 5.99
CA GLY A 106 -4.14 -10.89 6.07
C GLY A 106 -2.76 -11.45 5.76
N SER A 107 -2.68 -12.69 5.29
CA SER A 107 -1.40 -13.39 5.01
C SER A 107 -0.87 -13.09 3.61
N THR A 108 -1.68 -12.57 2.70
CA THR A 108 -1.29 -12.25 1.33
C THR A 108 -1.84 -10.90 0.89
N LEU A 109 -0.97 -10.03 0.39
CA LEU A 109 -1.33 -8.79 -0.28
C LEU A 109 -1.35 -9.03 -1.79
N TYR A 110 -2.50 -8.81 -2.42
CA TYR A 110 -2.64 -8.83 -3.87
C TYR A 110 -2.55 -7.41 -4.41
N VAL A 111 -1.77 -7.22 -5.48
CA VAL A 111 -1.60 -5.93 -6.15
C VAL A 111 -1.95 -6.09 -7.62
N VAL A 112 -2.86 -5.25 -8.10
CA VAL A 112 -3.24 -5.26 -9.51
C VAL A 112 -2.30 -4.38 -10.32
N ASP A 113 -1.84 -4.91 -11.45
CA ASP A 113 -0.97 -4.24 -12.39
C ASP A 113 -1.69 -3.99 -13.73
N ALA A 114 -1.93 -2.71 -14.00
CA ALA A 114 -2.64 -2.27 -15.19
C ALA A 114 -1.78 -2.24 -16.47
N ALA A 115 -0.46 -2.38 -16.37
CA ALA A 115 0.42 -2.48 -17.54
C ALA A 115 0.60 -3.93 -18.00
N LEU A 116 0.66 -4.88 -17.05
CA LEU A 116 0.78 -6.31 -17.35
C LEU A 116 -0.55 -7.05 -17.49
N ASN A 117 -1.68 -6.41 -17.17
CA ASN A 117 -2.98 -7.08 -17.05
C ASN A 117 -2.88 -8.32 -16.14
N ALA A 118 -2.30 -8.12 -14.96
CA ALA A 118 -1.96 -9.21 -14.06
C ALA A 118 -2.18 -8.82 -12.60
N VAL A 119 -2.20 -9.81 -11.72
CA VAL A 119 -2.21 -9.62 -10.27
C VAL A 119 -0.92 -10.20 -9.70
N SER A 120 -0.14 -9.38 -9.00
CA SER A 120 1.00 -9.83 -8.23
C SER A 120 0.56 -10.21 -6.81
N ALA A 121 1.21 -11.20 -6.20
CA ALA A 121 0.87 -11.66 -4.85
C ALA A 121 2.11 -11.63 -3.95
N PHE A 122 1.97 -11.06 -2.77
CA PHE A 122 3.03 -10.93 -1.77
C PHE A 122 2.62 -11.62 -0.47
N ALA A 123 3.45 -12.54 0.02
CA ALA A 123 3.33 -13.05 1.38
C ALA A 123 3.59 -11.93 2.38
N VAL A 124 2.76 -11.85 3.41
CA VAL A 124 2.85 -10.86 4.49
C VAL A 124 3.42 -11.55 5.74
N SER A 125 4.50 -11.00 6.27
CA SER A 125 5.09 -11.45 7.55
C SER A 125 5.33 -10.23 8.44
N GLY A 126 4.29 -9.83 9.18
CA GLY A 126 4.27 -8.55 9.88
C GLY A 126 4.33 -7.39 8.88
N GLY A 127 5.27 -6.46 9.07
CA GLY A 127 5.51 -5.36 8.14
C GLY A 127 6.39 -5.69 6.95
N ALA A 128 6.79 -6.95 6.77
CA ALA A 128 7.62 -7.38 5.64
C ALA A 128 6.76 -8.04 4.55
N LEU A 129 7.14 -7.80 3.29
CA LEU A 129 6.53 -8.41 2.11
C LEU A 129 7.58 -9.24 1.37
N SER A 130 7.15 -10.38 0.84
CA SER A 130 7.92 -11.17 -0.12
C SER A 130 7.02 -11.56 -1.28
N GLU A 131 7.42 -11.25 -2.50
CA GLU A 131 6.64 -11.68 -3.66
C GLU A 131 6.65 -13.22 -3.76
N LEU A 132 5.49 -13.79 -4.07
CA LEU A 132 5.35 -15.24 -4.24
C LEU A 132 6.00 -15.69 -5.56
N PRO A 133 6.68 -16.85 -5.60
CA PRO A 133 7.29 -17.37 -6.83
C PRO A 133 6.32 -17.61 -7.99
N SER A 134 5.03 -17.76 -7.71
CA SER A 134 3.96 -17.94 -8.71
C SER A 134 3.43 -16.61 -9.28
N SER A 135 3.94 -15.47 -8.81
CA SER A 135 3.57 -14.13 -9.26
C SER A 135 4.32 -13.71 -10.53
N PRO A 136 3.72 -12.90 -11.42
CA PRO A 136 2.33 -12.45 -11.38
C PRO A 136 1.38 -13.43 -12.07
N PHE A 137 0.12 -13.43 -11.65
CA PHE A 137 -0.97 -14.19 -12.27
C PHE A 137 -1.61 -13.39 -13.39
N GLN A 138 -1.55 -13.90 -14.62
CA GLN A 138 -2.15 -13.24 -15.78
C GLN A 138 -3.68 -13.25 -15.68
N LEU A 139 -4.30 -12.11 -15.93
CA LEU A 139 -5.75 -12.02 -16.09
C LEU A 139 -6.18 -12.56 -17.47
N PRO A 140 -7.47 -12.86 -17.68
CA PRO A 140 -7.98 -13.26 -18.98
C PRO A 140 -7.64 -12.27 -20.09
N VAL A 141 -7.49 -12.78 -21.32
CA VAL A 141 -7.17 -11.97 -22.50
C VAL A 141 -8.20 -10.84 -22.67
N GLY A 142 -7.71 -9.62 -22.90
CA GLY A 142 -8.54 -8.43 -23.06
C GLY A 142 -8.91 -7.74 -21.74
N ALA A 143 -8.47 -8.24 -20.59
CA ALA A 143 -8.60 -7.51 -19.33
C ALA A 143 -7.85 -6.18 -19.38
N THR A 144 -8.45 -5.15 -18.76
CA THR A 144 -7.86 -3.82 -18.54
C THR A 144 -8.11 -3.43 -17.09
N PRO A 145 -7.37 -4.01 -16.14
CA PRO A 145 -7.73 -3.92 -14.73
C PRO A 145 -7.39 -2.55 -14.14
N PHE A 146 -8.09 -2.19 -13.07
CA PHE A 146 -7.85 -0.93 -12.35
C PHE A 146 -7.98 -1.07 -10.84
N GLY A 147 -8.96 -1.85 -10.37
CA GLY A 147 -9.19 -2.07 -8.96
C GLY A 147 -9.30 -3.55 -8.59
N ILE A 148 -9.15 -3.83 -7.30
CA ILE A 148 -9.22 -5.18 -6.74
C ILE A 148 -10.00 -5.20 -5.42
N VAL A 149 -10.69 -6.32 -5.17
CA VAL A 149 -11.27 -6.66 -3.88
C VAL A 149 -10.97 -8.13 -3.58
N ALA A 150 -10.70 -8.45 -2.32
CA ALA A 150 -10.62 -9.80 -1.80
C ALA A 150 -11.65 -9.93 -0.67
N ILE A 151 -12.34 -11.07 -0.59
CA ILE A 151 -13.42 -11.36 0.37
C ILE A 151 -13.23 -12.70 1.04
#